data_AF-A0A251Z906-F1
#
_entry.id   AF-A0A251Z906-F1
#
_cell.length_a   1.000
_cell.length_b   1.000
_cell.length_c   1.000
_cell.angle_alpha   90.00
_cell.angle_beta   90.00
_cell.angle_gamma   90.00
#
_symmetry.space_group_name_H-M   'P 1'
#
loop_
_entity.id
_entity.type
_entity.pdbx_description
1 polymer ?
#
loop_
_entity_poly.entity_id
_entity_poly.type
_entity_poly.pdbx_seq_one_letter_code
_entity_poly.pdbx_strand_id
1 'polypeptide(L)'
;MHQEARRALACGEYRKVVSLLEPLRTELPASNAKGAELRLWLATAYQGLNDQASAVSCCREVILVGGGEQRRQAQAVLAIMEAPVLQRPKEWSIELPHLGDSPPLEGLARGAASRGRGKKEMPKPAPPVGKTKAPIGFALFAGLFLLCLTLLLAGCMRVDSSIEFHGPGRLEFQQQLQGQPASRSGVLTLEQLTPLIGDELQRFEQRYGIEVQEPQINWRERNWLVGVQQQMQLSWDLRALDPVPGLLIHLHFRPLAPRAVELAKPLMPEAESANDLDWQLLPGQVNRFEFSCWRWSGLGLGALATAFLLATSLLLQYRLLKAPTDLDRSPDSPL
;
A
#
# COMPACT_ATOMS: atom_id res chain seq x y z
N MET A 1 -1.01 18.40 -27.94
CA MET A 1 -0.50 17.39 -28.89
C MET A 1 0.05 16.15 -28.17
N HIS A 2 1.27 16.14 -27.60
CA HIS A 2 1.84 14.94 -26.95
C HIS A 2 0.99 14.35 -25.83
N GLN A 3 0.34 15.20 -25.01
CA GLN A 3 -0.54 14.74 -23.94
C GLN A 3 -1.83 14.08 -24.46
N GLU A 4 -2.34 14.52 -25.61
CA GLU A 4 -3.56 13.97 -26.20
C GLU A 4 -3.31 12.59 -26.80
N ALA A 5 -2.21 12.43 -27.55
CA ALA A 5 -1.79 11.13 -28.05
C ALA A 5 -1.52 10.13 -26.92
N ARG A 6 -0.88 10.57 -25.82
CA ARG A 6 -0.62 9.71 -24.65
C ARG A 6 -1.92 9.29 -23.94
N ARG A 7 -2.90 10.19 -23.83
CA ARG A 7 -4.23 9.87 -23.30
C ARG A 7 -4.95 8.87 -24.21
N ALA A 8 -4.96 9.09 -25.53
CA ALA A 8 -5.56 8.18 -26.49
C ALA A 8 -4.93 6.77 -26.43
N LEU A 9 -3.60 6.69 -26.28
CA LEU A 9 -2.89 5.41 -26.11
C LEU A 9 -3.31 4.71 -24.81
N ALA A 10 -3.40 5.45 -23.70
CA ALA A 10 -3.82 4.90 -22.41
C ALA A 10 -5.28 4.39 -22.43
N CYS A 11 -6.14 5.00 -23.25
CA CYS A 11 -7.53 4.56 -23.46
C CYS A 11 -7.67 3.45 -24.53
N GLY A 12 -6.58 3.03 -25.17
CA GLY A 12 -6.62 2.03 -26.26
C GLY A 12 -7.17 2.54 -27.59
N GLU A 13 -7.27 3.85 -27.79
CA GLU A 13 -7.76 4.48 -29.03
C GLU A 13 -6.67 4.51 -30.13
N TYR A 14 -6.17 3.34 -30.53
CA TYR A 14 -4.96 3.23 -31.36
C TYR A 14 -5.05 3.94 -32.74
N ARG A 15 -6.21 3.92 -33.40
CA ARG A 15 -6.41 4.64 -34.67
C ARG A 15 -6.22 6.15 -34.52
N LYS A 16 -6.69 6.71 -33.40
CA LYS A 16 -6.55 8.14 -33.09
C LYS A 16 -5.10 8.49 -32.76
N VAL A 17 -4.38 7.59 -32.10
CA VAL A 17 -2.93 7.74 -31.86
C VAL A 17 -2.18 7.84 -33.18
N VAL A 18 -2.43 6.92 -34.11
CA VAL A 18 -1.79 6.94 -35.44
C VAL A 18 -2.13 8.23 -36.20
N SER A 19 -3.40 8.66 -36.23
CA SER A 19 -3.78 9.89 -36.93
C SER A 19 -3.12 11.15 -36.36
N LEU A 20 -2.84 11.17 -35.06
CA LEU A 20 -2.18 12.30 -34.39
C LEU A 20 -0.66 12.29 -34.53
N LEU A 21 -0.03 11.12 -34.57
CA LEU A 21 1.43 10.98 -34.51
C LEU A 21 2.09 10.77 -35.88
N GLU A 22 1.40 10.17 -36.86
CA GLU A 22 1.98 9.91 -38.19
C GLU A 22 2.43 11.18 -38.92
N PRO A 23 1.67 12.30 -38.92
CA PRO A 23 2.11 13.54 -39.57
C PRO A 23 3.38 14.14 -38.94
N LEU A 24 3.61 13.90 -37.64
CA LEU A 24 4.74 14.45 -36.89
C LEU A 24 6.04 13.67 -37.14
N ARG A 25 5.98 12.54 -37.84
CA ARG A 25 7.14 11.70 -38.14
C ARG A 25 8.15 12.38 -39.06
N THR A 26 7.70 13.30 -39.92
CA THR A 26 8.53 14.13 -40.79
C THR A 26 9.20 15.28 -40.04
N GLU A 27 8.52 15.84 -39.05
CA GLU A 27 9.02 16.95 -38.22
C GLU A 27 10.03 16.48 -37.15
N LEU A 28 9.84 15.27 -36.61
CA LEU A 28 10.65 14.72 -35.52
C LEU A 28 11.41 13.46 -35.98
N PRO A 29 12.71 13.59 -36.33
CA PRO A 29 13.52 12.45 -36.74
C PRO A 29 13.77 11.47 -35.58
N ALA A 30 14.01 10.20 -35.92
CA ALA A 30 14.26 9.12 -34.95
C ALA A 30 15.53 9.33 -34.10
N SER A 31 16.46 10.18 -34.55
CA SER A 31 17.69 10.52 -33.82
C SER A 31 17.42 11.34 -32.56
N ASN A 32 16.32 12.11 -32.53
CA ASN A 32 15.91 12.86 -31.36
C ASN A 32 15.16 11.94 -30.38
N ALA A 33 15.42 12.08 -29.08
CA ALA A 33 14.74 11.32 -28.03
C ALA A 33 13.20 11.39 -28.14
N LYS A 34 12.64 12.57 -28.43
CA LYS A 34 11.19 12.74 -28.64
C LYS A 34 10.67 12.04 -29.90
N GLY A 35 11.46 12.01 -30.96
CA GLY A 35 11.11 11.31 -32.20
C GLY A 35 11.23 9.79 -32.07
N ALA A 36 12.14 9.31 -31.22
CA ALA A 36 12.25 7.91 -30.85
C ALA A 36 11.08 7.45 -29.96
N GLU A 37 10.71 8.24 -28.95
CA GLU A 37 9.53 7.98 -28.11
C GLU A 37 8.24 7.96 -28.93
N LEU A 38 8.09 8.89 -29.88
CA LEU A 38 6.96 8.90 -30.82
C LEU A 38 6.86 7.60 -31.63
N ARG A 39 7.99 7.07 -32.12
CA ARG A 39 8.03 5.81 -32.88
C ARG A 39 7.71 4.60 -32.01
N LEU A 40 8.09 4.62 -30.74
CA LEU A 40 7.69 3.58 -29.78
C LEU A 40 6.17 3.59 -29.54
N TRP A 41 5.56 4.77 -29.40
CA TRP A 41 4.10 4.88 -29.26
C TRP A 41 3.36 4.46 -30.53
N LEU A 42 3.87 4.83 -31.71
CA LEU A 42 3.35 4.32 -32.98
C LEU A 42 3.46 2.80 -33.06
N ALA A 43 4.59 2.21 -32.64
CA ALA A 43 4.76 0.77 -32.62
C ALA A 43 3.69 0.07 -31.76
N THR A 44 3.45 0.57 -30.54
CA THR A 44 2.38 0.07 -29.66
C THR A 44 0.99 0.22 -30.28
N ALA A 45 0.71 1.35 -30.93
CA ALA A 45 -0.57 1.57 -31.60
C ALA A 45 -0.77 0.60 -32.79
N TYR A 46 0.25 0.39 -33.60
CA TYR A 46 0.21 -0.57 -34.71
C TYR A 46 0.05 -2.02 -34.25
N GLN A 47 0.68 -2.41 -33.13
CA GLN A 47 0.43 -3.71 -32.49
C GLN A 47 -1.05 -3.87 -32.11
N GLY A 48 -1.64 -2.86 -31.48
CA GLY A 48 -3.07 -2.86 -31.12
C GLY A 48 -4.02 -2.89 -32.31
N LEU A 49 -3.57 -2.47 -33.49
CA LEU A 49 -4.31 -2.55 -34.76
C LEU A 49 -4.02 -3.83 -35.56
N ASN A 50 -3.20 -4.74 -35.02
CA ASN A 50 -2.75 -5.96 -35.69
C ASN A 50 -1.94 -5.71 -36.97
N ASP A 51 -1.32 -4.54 -37.11
CA ASP A 51 -0.37 -4.21 -38.19
C ASP A 51 1.07 -4.41 -37.70
N GLN A 52 1.49 -5.68 -37.68
CA GLN A 52 2.81 -6.06 -37.17
C GLN A 52 3.96 -5.51 -38.03
N ALA A 53 3.74 -5.31 -39.34
CA ALA A 53 4.78 -4.83 -40.26
C ALA A 53 5.17 -3.37 -39.93
N SER A 54 4.18 -2.50 -39.74
CA SER A 54 4.41 -1.10 -39.38
C SER A 54 5.01 -0.96 -37.98
N ALA A 55 4.58 -1.80 -37.03
CA ALA A 55 5.12 -1.81 -35.66
C ALA A 55 6.61 -2.18 -35.61
N VAL A 56 7.00 -3.23 -36.35
CA VAL A 56 8.39 -3.68 -36.47
C VAL A 56 9.25 -2.61 -37.14
N SER A 57 8.74 -1.96 -38.19
CA SER A 57 9.43 -0.87 -38.89
C SER A 57 9.77 0.28 -37.95
N CYS A 58 8.80 0.74 -37.15
CA CYS A 58 9.00 1.81 -36.17
C CYS A 58 10.08 1.46 -35.14
N CYS A 59 10.09 0.22 -34.62
CA CYS A 59 11.12 -0.23 -33.69
C CYS A 59 12.51 -0.28 -34.35
N ARG A 60 12.62 -0.78 -35.58
CA ARG A 60 13.88 -0.84 -36.32
C ARG A 60 14.46 0.54 -36.59
N GLU A 61 13.62 1.54 -36.92
CA GLU A 61 14.08 2.93 -37.08
C GLU A 61 14.73 3.48 -35.81
N VAL A 62 14.12 3.23 -34.65
CA VAL A 62 14.67 3.66 -33.35
C VAL A 62 15.95 2.91 -33.01
N ILE A 63 16.05 1.62 -33.33
CA ILE A 63 17.27 0.84 -33.08
C ILE A 63 18.43 1.37 -33.93
N LEU A 64 18.18 1.67 -35.21
CA LEU A 64 19.20 2.14 -36.13
C LEU A 64 19.72 3.54 -35.76
N VAL A 65 18.82 4.50 -35.54
CA VAL A 65 19.17 5.92 -35.48
C VAL A 65 19.02 6.53 -34.07
N GLY A 66 18.18 5.96 -33.22
CA GLY A 66 17.90 6.46 -31.87
C GLY A 66 19.03 6.20 -30.85
N GLY A 67 19.02 6.95 -29.74
CA GLY A 67 20.06 6.87 -28.70
C GLY A 67 19.60 6.25 -27.37
N GLY A 68 20.56 5.90 -26.52
CA GLY A 68 20.36 5.66 -25.08
C GLY A 68 19.31 4.62 -24.71
N GLU A 69 18.32 5.06 -23.95
CA GLU A 69 17.26 4.23 -23.36
C GLU A 69 16.24 3.78 -24.42
N GLN A 70 15.88 4.67 -25.35
CA GLN A 70 14.86 4.38 -26.37
C GLN A 70 15.30 3.26 -27.32
N ARG A 71 16.60 3.17 -27.61
CA ARG A 71 17.17 2.04 -28.38
C ARG A 71 17.01 0.71 -27.63
N ARG A 72 17.25 0.68 -26.32
CA ARG A 72 17.07 -0.53 -25.50
C ARG A 72 15.60 -0.93 -25.44
N GLN A 73 14.71 0.04 -25.26
CA GLN A 73 13.27 -0.19 -25.24
C GLN A 73 12.77 -0.74 -26.58
N ALA A 74 13.22 -0.16 -27.71
CA ALA A 74 12.88 -0.66 -29.04
C ALA A 74 13.38 -2.09 -29.29
N GLN A 75 14.59 -2.44 -28.82
CA GLN A 75 15.10 -3.82 -28.90
C GLN A 75 14.25 -4.82 -28.11
N ALA A 76 13.84 -4.45 -26.89
CA ALA A 76 13.00 -5.30 -26.05
C ALA A 76 11.62 -5.54 -26.70
N VAL A 77 10.98 -4.47 -27.19
CA VAL A 77 9.67 -4.57 -27.86
C VAL A 77 9.78 -5.39 -29.15
N LEU A 78 10.84 -5.19 -29.93
CA LEU A 78 11.09 -5.97 -31.14
C LEU A 78 11.29 -7.47 -30.84
N ALA A 79 12.05 -7.80 -29.80
CA ALA A 79 12.30 -9.18 -29.41
C ALA A 79 11.01 -9.93 -29.02
N ILE A 80 10.05 -9.24 -28.39
CA ILE A 80 8.73 -9.80 -28.05
C ILE A 80 7.93 -10.05 -29.33
N MET A 81 7.94 -9.11 -30.28
CA MET A 81 7.19 -9.24 -31.54
C MET A 81 7.76 -10.30 -32.49
N GLU A 82 9.08 -10.51 -32.49
CA GLU A 82 9.75 -11.49 -33.34
C GLU A 82 9.88 -12.87 -32.68
N ALA A 83 9.36 -13.04 -31.46
CA ALA A 83 9.44 -14.30 -30.74
C ALA A 83 8.74 -15.43 -31.54
N PRO A 84 9.42 -16.57 -31.78
CA PRO A 84 8.84 -17.66 -32.54
C PRO A 84 7.69 -18.31 -31.76
N VAL A 85 6.63 -18.70 -32.47
CA VAL A 85 5.53 -19.46 -31.88
C VAL A 85 6.06 -20.80 -31.40
N LEU A 86 5.99 -21.03 -30.09
CA LEU A 86 6.39 -22.30 -29.48
C LEU A 86 5.43 -23.40 -29.94
N GLN A 87 5.96 -24.45 -30.58
CA GLN A 87 5.18 -25.62 -30.95
C GLN A 87 4.83 -26.39 -29.67
N ARG A 88 3.54 -26.45 -29.32
CA ARG A 88 3.07 -27.27 -28.20
C ARG A 88 3.07 -28.75 -28.61
N PRO A 89 3.81 -29.64 -27.93
CA PRO A 89 3.74 -31.08 -28.16
C PRO A 89 2.31 -31.59 -27.99
N LYS A 90 1.85 -32.45 -28.89
CA LYS A 90 0.47 -33.01 -28.88
C LYS A 90 0.16 -33.74 -27.57
N GLU A 91 1.16 -34.36 -26.97
CA GLU A 91 1.10 -35.03 -25.66
C GLU A 91 0.76 -34.10 -24.49
N TRP A 92 0.96 -32.79 -24.63
CA TRP A 92 0.59 -31.78 -23.64
C TRP A 92 -0.68 -31.01 -24.03
N SER A 93 -1.27 -31.34 -25.17
CA SER A 93 -2.53 -30.76 -25.65
C SER A 93 -3.63 -31.80 -25.46
N ILE A 94 -4.46 -31.61 -24.43
CA ILE A 94 -5.69 -32.38 -24.28
C ILE A 94 -6.68 -31.83 -25.30
N GLU A 95 -6.91 -32.55 -26.39
CA GLU A 95 -8.04 -32.28 -27.28
C GLU A 95 -9.31 -32.74 -26.56
N LEU A 96 -10.16 -31.78 -26.20
CA LEU A 96 -11.46 -32.07 -25.62
C LEU A 96 -12.30 -32.78 -26.69
N PRO A 97 -12.85 -33.97 -26.42
CA PRO A 97 -13.72 -34.65 -27.37
C PRO A 97 -14.94 -33.78 -27.67
N HIS A 98 -15.28 -33.67 -28.95
CA HIS A 98 -16.48 -32.95 -29.38
C HIS A 98 -17.72 -33.64 -28.79
N LEU A 99 -18.53 -32.89 -28.05
CA LEU A 99 -19.73 -33.35 -27.32
C LEU A 99 -20.86 -33.90 -28.24
N GLY A 100 -20.64 -34.01 -29.55
CA GLY A 100 -21.62 -34.46 -30.53
C GLY A 100 -21.65 -35.96 -30.81
N ASP A 101 -20.60 -36.71 -30.43
CA ASP A 101 -20.43 -38.11 -30.87
C ASP A 101 -20.49 -39.16 -29.73
N SER A 102 -21.03 -38.82 -28.55
CA SER A 102 -21.18 -39.80 -27.47
C SER A 102 -22.43 -40.67 -27.67
N PRO A 103 -22.32 -42.02 -27.79
CA PRO A 103 -23.48 -42.91 -27.82
C PRO A 103 -24.20 -42.92 -26.46
N PRO A 104 -25.49 -43.32 -26.40
CA PRO A 104 -26.31 -43.26 -25.18
C PRO A 104 -25.66 -44.02 -24.03
N LEU A 105 -25.67 -43.40 -22.83
CA LEU A 105 -24.98 -43.85 -21.62
C LEU A 105 -25.48 -45.20 -21.04
N GLU A 106 -26.39 -45.89 -21.72
CA GLU A 106 -27.12 -47.05 -21.21
C GLU A 106 -26.39 -48.39 -21.41
N GLY A 107 -25.32 -48.41 -22.21
CA GLY A 107 -24.54 -49.62 -22.51
C GLY A 107 -23.28 -49.86 -21.64
N LEU A 108 -22.79 -48.85 -20.93
CA LEU A 108 -21.48 -48.93 -20.25
C LEU A 108 -21.51 -49.68 -18.91
N ALA A 109 -22.69 -49.85 -18.29
CA ALA A 109 -22.80 -50.56 -17.01
C ALA A 109 -22.83 -52.09 -17.13
N ARG A 110 -23.13 -52.66 -18.31
CA ARG A 110 -23.23 -54.13 -18.50
C ARG A 110 -21.99 -54.78 -19.12
N GLY A 111 -21.04 -54.00 -19.63
CA GLY A 111 -19.80 -54.51 -20.24
C GLY A 111 -18.60 -54.67 -19.30
N ALA A 112 -18.69 -54.15 -18.06
CA ALA A 112 -17.55 -54.07 -17.14
C ALA A 112 -17.22 -55.39 -16.40
N ALA A 113 -18.02 -56.45 -16.55
CA ALA A 113 -17.91 -57.66 -15.73
C ALA A 113 -17.29 -58.91 -16.42
N SER A 114 -16.95 -58.89 -17.73
CA SER A 114 -16.53 -60.13 -18.41
C SER A 114 -15.30 -60.08 -19.32
N ARG A 115 -14.55 -58.98 -19.40
CA ARG A 115 -13.25 -59.00 -20.08
C ARG A 115 -12.12 -59.11 -19.07
N GLY A 116 -11.75 -60.36 -18.79
CA GLY A 116 -10.46 -60.70 -18.20
C GLY A 116 -9.36 -60.00 -19.01
N ARG A 117 -8.76 -58.98 -18.42
CA ARG A 117 -7.66 -58.23 -19.01
C ARG A 117 -6.44 -59.13 -18.98
N GLY A 118 -6.21 -59.86 -20.08
CA GLY A 118 -4.90 -60.44 -20.36
C GLY A 118 -3.86 -59.34 -20.16
N LYS A 119 -2.90 -59.59 -19.27
CA LYS A 119 -1.84 -58.65 -18.89
C LYS A 119 -0.97 -58.40 -20.13
N LYS A 120 -1.34 -57.41 -20.94
CA LYS A 120 -0.49 -56.94 -22.04
C LYS A 120 0.70 -56.25 -21.39
N GLU A 121 1.85 -56.91 -21.44
CA GLU A 121 3.10 -56.37 -20.92
C GLU A 121 3.38 -55.01 -21.58
N MET A 122 3.59 -54.01 -20.74
CA MET A 122 4.08 -52.70 -21.17
C MET A 122 5.50 -52.89 -21.76
N PRO A 123 5.85 -52.21 -22.87
CA PRO A 123 7.24 -52.11 -23.28
C PRO A 123 8.06 -51.55 -22.10
N LYS A 124 9.13 -52.25 -21.72
CA LYS A 124 10.02 -51.81 -20.64
C LYS A 124 10.50 -50.38 -20.95
N PRO A 125 10.43 -49.45 -19.99
CA PRO A 125 11.01 -48.13 -20.18
C PRO A 125 12.49 -48.26 -20.53
N ALA A 126 12.96 -47.42 -21.45
CA ALA A 126 14.38 -47.31 -21.78
C ALA A 126 15.20 -47.12 -20.48
N PRO A 127 16.42 -47.69 -20.41
CA PRO A 127 17.20 -47.67 -19.18
C PRO A 127 17.37 -46.23 -18.68
N PRO A 128 17.34 -46.02 -17.35
CA PRO A 128 17.52 -44.70 -16.78
C PRO A 128 18.82 -44.11 -17.31
N VAL A 129 18.74 -42.92 -17.93
CA VAL A 129 19.91 -42.07 -18.13
C VAL A 129 20.67 -42.07 -16.81
N GLY A 130 21.93 -42.49 -16.86
CA GLY A 130 22.68 -42.93 -15.68
C GLY A 130 22.56 -41.94 -14.53
N LYS A 131 22.61 -42.46 -13.28
CA LYS A 131 22.48 -41.68 -12.05
C LYS A 131 23.10 -40.30 -12.21
N THR A 132 22.28 -39.26 -12.34
CA THR A 132 22.72 -37.88 -12.26
C THR A 132 23.41 -37.75 -10.91
N LYS A 133 24.74 -37.75 -10.92
CA LYS A 133 25.52 -37.45 -9.72
C LYS A 133 25.19 -35.99 -9.42
N ALA A 134 24.21 -35.75 -8.56
CA ALA A 134 23.98 -34.42 -8.02
C ALA A 134 25.32 -33.98 -7.42
N PRO A 135 25.95 -32.90 -7.90
CA PRO A 135 27.18 -32.42 -7.30
C PRO A 135 26.81 -31.97 -5.89
N ILE A 136 27.11 -32.80 -4.88
CA ILE A 136 26.86 -32.51 -3.47
C ILE A 136 27.48 -31.15 -3.10
N GLY A 137 28.60 -30.80 -3.74
CA GLY A 137 29.21 -29.47 -3.63
C GLY A 137 28.33 -28.33 -4.14
N PHE A 138 27.58 -28.50 -5.24
CA PHE A 138 26.63 -27.49 -5.72
C PHE A 138 25.42 -27.39 -4.81
N ALA A 139 24.87 -28.50 -4.32
CA ALA A 139 23.74 -28.47 -3.39
C ALA A 139 24.11 -27.81 -2.06
N LEU A 140 25.32 -28.07 -1.54
CA LEU A 140 25.83 -27.46 -0.32
C LEU A 140 26.17 -25.99 -0.53
N PHE A 141 26.73 -25.62 -1.67
CA PHE A 141 26.98 -24.22 -2.03
C PHE A 141 25.68 -23.44 -2.27
N ALA A 142 24.72 -24.01 -2.99
CA ALA A 142 23.40 -23.41 -3.20
C ALA A 142 22.61 -23.32 -1.89
N GLY A 143 22.71 -24.32 -1.01
CA GLY A 143 22.13 -24.30 0.32
C GLY A 143 22.76 -23.25 1.23
N LEU A 144 24.10 -23.15 1.26
CA LEU A 144 24.83 -22.12 2.01
C LEU A 144 24.58 -20.73 1.43
N PHE A 145 24.51 -20.60 0.12
CA PHE A 145 24.19 -19.36 -0.57
C PHE A 145 22.76 -18.95 -0.30
N LEU A 146 21.78 -19.85 -0.38
CA LEU A 146 20.40 -19.58 0.00
C LEU A 146 20.27 -19.26 1.49
N LEU A 147 20.99 -19.95 2.38
CA LEU A 147 21.02 -19.64 3.81
C LEU A 147 21.64 -18.25 4.07
N CYS A 148 22.76 -17.94 3.40
CA CYS A 148 23.40 -16.63 3.46
C CYS A 148 22.51 -15.54 2.87
N LEU A 149 21.80 -15.82 1.77
CA LEU A 149 20.84 -14.93 1.14
C LEU A 149 19.62 -14.72 2.05
N THR A 150 19.11 -15.76 2.71
CA THR A 150 18.05 -15.63 3.72
C THR A 150 18.54 -14.86 4.94
N LEU A 151 19.79 -15.03 5.39
CA LEU A 151 20.37 -14.25 6.48
C LEU A 151 20.62 -12.78 6.08
N LEU A 152 20.99 -12.53 4.81
CA LEU A 152 21.15 -11.17 4.25
C LEU A 152 19.80 -10.48 4.05
N LEU A 153 18.76 -11.20 3.58
CA LEU A 153 17.43 -10.63 3.34
C LEU A 153 16.53 -10.61 4.58
N ALA A 154 16.77 -11.45 5.58
CA ALA A 154 16.05 -11.41 6.85
C ALA A 154 16.31 -10.13 7.66
N GLY A 155 17.28 -9.30 7.25
CA GLY A 155 17.69 -8.08 7.94
C GLY A 155 17.05 -6.77 7.45
N CYS A 156 16.00 -6.78 6.63
CA CYS A 156 15.35 -5.53 6.17
C CYS A 156 13.82 -5.63 6.26
N MET A 157 13.31 -5.89 7.46
CA MET A 157 11.88 -5.77 7.72
C MET A 157 11.62 -4.39 8.32
N ARG A 158 11.29 -3.41 7.47
CA ARG A 158 10.75 -2.14 7.94
C ARG A 158 9.26 -2.30 8.19
N VAL A 159 8.84 -1.99 9.41
CA VAL A 159 7.43 -1.96 9.80
C VAL A 159 7.08 -0.51 10.06
N ASP A 160 6.29 0.08 9.16
CA ASP A 160 5.74 1.41 9.33
C ASP A 160 4.30 1.26 9.85
N SER A 161 4.06 1.74 11.07
CA SER A 161 2.75 1.73 11.71
C SER A 161 2.29 3.16 11.94
N SER A 162 1.15 3.56 11.40
CA SER A 162 0.58 4.89 11.61
C SER A 162 -0.72 4.82 12.41
N ILE A 163 -0.83 5.67 13.43
CA ILE A 163 -2.00 5.83 14.28
C ILE A 163 -2.62 7.19 13.99
N GLU A 164 -3.84 7.17 13.44
CA GLU A 164 -4.60 8.37 13.09
C GLU A 164 -5.73 8.62 14.12
N PHE A 165 -5.66 9.76 14.82
CA PHE A 165 -6.65 10.14 15.83
C PHE A 165 -7.82 10.93 15.23
N HIS A 166 -8.97 10.28 15.12
CA HIS A 166 -10.16 10.85 14.47
C HIS A 166 -11.11 11.55 15.46
N GLY A 167 -11.13 11.15 16.73
CA GLY A 167 -12.07 11.68 17.74
C GLY A 167 -11.72 11.26 19.16
N PRO A 168 -12.53 11.63 20.17
CA PRO A 168 -12.38 11.10 21.53
C PRO A 168 -12.53 9.57 21.49
N GLY A 169 -11.50 8.85 21.96
CA GLY A 169 -11.42 7.40 21.97
C GLY A 169 -11.44 6.71 20.61
N ARG A 170 -11.34 7.44 19.48
CA ARG A 170 -11.42 6.90 18.12
C ARG A 170 -10.08 7.03 17.41
N LEU A 171 -9.49 5.89 17.08
CA LEU A 171 -8.19 5.73 16.47
C LEU A 171 -8.30 4.78 15.28
N GLU A 172 -7.64 5.14 14.18
CA GLU A 172 -7.43 4.24 13.04
C GLU A 172 -5.96 3.80 13.06
N PHE A 173 -5.74 2.49 12.93
CA PHE A 173 -4.41 1.91 12.89
C PHE A 173 -4.15 1.42 11.48
N GLN A 174 -3.10 1.93 10.84
CA GLN A 174 -2.64 1.43 9.55
C GLN A 174 -1.25 0.86 9.72
N GLN A 175 -1.03 -0.34 9.21
CA GLN A 175 0.25 -1.03 9.31
C GLN A 175 0.71 -1.42 7.91
N GLN A 176 1.94 -1.04 7.58
CA GLN A 176 2.59 -1.35 6.32
C GLN A 176 3.88 -2.09 6.60
N LEU A 177 3.89 -3.38 6.26
CA LEU A 177 5.12 -4.17 6.24
C LEU A 177 5.79 -3.98 4.89
N GLN A 178 7.12 -3.85 4.89
CA GLN A 178 7.90 -3.79 3.66
C GLN A 178 7.60 -4.98 2.74
N GLY A 179 7.05 -4.70 1.56
CA GLY A 179 6.67 -5.72 0.55
C GLY A 179 5.21 -6.17 0.59
N GLN A 180 4.38 -5.67 1.51
CA GLN A 180 2.94 -5.92 1.55
C GLN A 180 2.15 -4.60 1.41
N PRO A 181 0.93 -4.64 0.81
CA PRO A 181 0.06 -3.47 0.82
C PRO A 181 -0.33 -3.10 2.25
N ALA A 182 -0.42 -1.80 2.53
CA ALA A 182 -0.81 -1.29 3.84
C ALA A 182 -2.17 -1.87 4.26
N SER A 183 -2.19 -2.53 5.41
CA SER A 183 -3.42 -3.00 6.05
C SER A 183 -3.96 -1.90 6.94
N ARG A 184 -5.19 -1.46 6.66
CA ARG A 184 -5.90 -0.46 7.46
C ARG A 184 -6.90 -1.16 8.34
N SER A 185 -6.84 -0.92 9.64
CA SER A 185 -7.97 -1.19 10.52
C SER A 185 -9.08 -0.18 10.20
N GLY A 186 -10.35 -0.52 10.48
CA GLY A 186 -11.38 0.51 10.57
C GLY A 186 -11.09 1.49 11.72
N VAL A 187 -11.95 2.50 11.89
CA VAL A 187 -11.92 3.36 13.08
C VAL A 187 -12.32 2.50 14.29
N LEU A 188 -11.36 2.26 15.18
CA LEU A 188 -11.50 1.42 16.36
C LEU A 188 -11.43 2.25 17.64
N THR A 189 -11.98 1.69 18.71
CA THR A 189 -11.77 2.17 20.08
C THR A 189 -10.66 1.38 20.75
N LEU A 190 -10.04 1.91 21.81
CA LEU A 190 -8.97 1.20 22.50
C LEU A 190 -9.43 -0.17 23.03
N GLU A 191 -10.67 -0.29 23.53
CA GLU A 191 -11.22 -1.55 24.02
C GLU A 191 -11.33 -2.63 22.92
N GLN A 192 -11.51 -2.21 21.67
CA GLN A 192 -11.56 -3.13 20.52
C GLN A 192 -10.16 -3.45 19.98
N LEU A 193 -9.18 -2.57 20.23
CA LEU A 193 -7.80 -2.73 19.79
C LEU A 193 -7.06 -3.81 20.59
N THR A 194 -7.26 -3.85 21.91
CA THR A 194 -6.57 -4.79 22.81
C THR A 194 -6.72 -6.27 22.41
N PRO A 195 -7.95 -6.79 22.17
CA PRO A 195 -8.11 -8.19 21.76
C PRO A 195 -7.53 -8.48 20.37
N LEU A 196 -7.55 -7.49 19.45
CA LEU A 196 -6.96 -7.64 18.12
C LEU A 196 -5.43 -7.75 18.20
N ILE A 197 -4.80 -6.95 19.06
CA ILE A 197 -3.36 -7.01 19.29
C ILE A 197 -2.96 -8.37 19.88
N GLY A 198 -3.72 -8.86 20.87
CA GLY A 198 -3.48 -10.18 21.47
C GLY A 198 -3.56 -11.31 20.44
N ASP A 199 -4.58 -11.30 19.58
CA ASP A 199 -4.72 -12.28 18.50
C ASP A 199 -3.54 -12.26 17.51
N GLU A 200 -3.06 -11.07 17.12
CA GLU A 200 -1.92 -10.94 16.21
C GLU A 200 -0.60 -11.37 16.87
N LEU A 201 -0.39 -11.03 18.14
CA LEU A 201 0.77 -11.48 18.93
C LEU A 201 0.77 -13.00 19.07
N GLN A 202 -0.37 -13.60 19.36
CA GLN A 202 -0.48 -15.06 19.47
C GLN A 202 -0.19 -15.76 18.14
N ARG A 203 -0.60 -15.19 17.00
CA ARG A 203 -0.22 -15.71 15.67
C ARG A 203 1.26 -15.53 15.38
N PHE A 204 1.85 -14.43 15.81
CA PHE A 204 3.27 -14.18 15.68
C PHE A 204 4.09 -15.19 16.50
N GLU A 205 3.69 -15.42 17.75
CA GLU A 205 4.27 -16.44 18.63
C GLU A 205 4.19 -17.84 18.02
N GLN A 206 3.03 -18.24 17.50
CA GLN A 206 2.86 -19.54 16.83
C GLN A 206 3.75 -19.69 15.59
N ARG A 207 4.02 -18.59 14.87
CA ARG A 207 4.77 -18.61 13.61
C ARG A 207 6.28 -18.57 13.82
N TYR A 208 6.74 -17.78 14.78
CA TYR A 208 8.17 -17.49 14.98
C TYR A 208 8.73 -18.07 16.28
N GLY A 209 7.88 -18.55 17.19
CA GLY A 209 8.29 -19.11 18.49
C GLY A 209 8.88 -18.08 19.45
N ILE A 210 8.70 -16.79 19.18
CA ILE A 210 9.21 -15.69 20.01
C ILE A 210 8.04 -15.15 20.84
N GLU A 211 8.11 -15.33 22.16
CA GLU A 211 7.14 -14.82 23.12
C GLU A 211 7.32 -13.30 23.29
N VAL A 212 6.36 -12.51 22.81
CA VAL A 212 6.42 -11.04 22.87
C VAL A 212 5.30 -10.57 23.79
N GLN A 213 5.66 -9.82 24.83
CA GLN A 213 4.67 -9.32 25.79
C GLN A 213 3.70 -8.35 25.11
N GLU A 214 2.43 -8.44 25.49
CA GLU A 214 1.40 -7.49 25.06
C GLU A 214 1.77 -6.06 25.47
N PRO A 215 1.59 -5.07 24.57
CA PRO A 215 1.84 -3.68 24.90
C PRO A 215 0.83 -3.19 25.95
N GLN A 216 1.33 -2.57 27.02
CA GLN A 216 0.46 -1.92 27.99
C GLN A 216 0.11 -0.53 27.47
N ILE A 217 -1.16 -0.36 27.09
CA ILE A 217 -1.71 0.89 26.56
C ILE A 217 -2.74 1.42 27.54
N ASN A 218 -2.43 2.54 28.18
CA ASN A 218 -3.36 3.26 29.03
C ASN A 218 -3.78 4.56 28.35
N TRP A 219 -5.08 4.68 28.08
CA TRP A 219 -5.69 5.89 27.56
C TRP A 219 -6.63 6.49 28.58
N ARG A 220 -6.43 7.77 28.90
CA ARG A 220 -7.30 8.52 29.80
C ARG A 220 -7.79 9.78 29.11
N GLU A 221 -9.10 9.97 29.13
CA GLU A 221 -9.74 11.20 28.67
C GLU A 221 -10.39 11.90 29.85
N ARG A 222 -10.10 13.18 29.98
CA ARG A 222 -10.79 14.06 30.92
C ARG A 222 -11.60 15.07 30.12
N ASN A 223 -12.92 14.89 30.15
CA ASN A 223 -13.85 15.79 29.48
C ASN A 223 -14.01 17.08 30.28
N TRP A 224 -13.74 18.21 29.63
CA TRP A 224 -14.02 19.55 30.13
C TRP A 224 -15.10 20.20 29.27
N LEU A 225 -15.75 21.24 29.80
CA LEU A 225 -16.82 21.95 29.07
C LEU A 225 -16.33 22.52 27.71
N VAL A 226 -15.06 22.94 27.68
CA VAL A 226 -14.44 23.64 26.54
C VAL A 226 -13.63 22.73 25.62
N GLY A 227 -13.46 21.46 25.98
CA GLY A 227 -12.58 20.54 25.27
C GLY A 227 -12.29 19.28 26.07
N VAL A 228 -11.41 18.44 25.55
CA VAL A 228 -11.00 17.18 26.17
C VAL A 228 -9.50 17.20 26.34
N GLN A 229 -9.04 16.85 27.54
CA GLN A 229 -7.63 16.55 27.78
C GLN A 229 -7.44 15.06 27.59
N GLN A 230 -6.53 14.68 26.68
CA GLN A 230 -6.21 13.30 26.37
C GLN A 230 -4.79 13.00 26.87
N GLN A 231 -4.64 11.90 27.59
CA GLN A 231 -3.36 11.39 28.05
C GLN A 231 -3.22 9.94 27.60
N MET A 232 -2.09 9.63 26.96
CA MET A 232 -1.75 8.27 26.55
C MET A 232 -0.44 7.86 27.20
N GLN A 233 -0.41 6.63 27.71
CA GLN A 233 0.81 5.97 28.15
C GLN A 233 0.91 4.64 27.42
N LEU A 234 1.98 4.46 26.66
CA LEU A 234 2.31 3.25 25.94
C LEU A 234 3.63 2.72 26.49
N SER A 235 3.64 1.48 26.97
CA SER A 235 4.87 0.77 27.29
C SER A 235 4.87 -0.60 26.62
N TRP A 236 5.87 -0.83 25.77
CA TRP A 236 6.05 -2.09 25.07
C TRP A 236 7.42 -2.66 25.37
N ASP A 237 7.42 -3.85 25.96
CA ASP A 237 8.63 -4.60 26.25
C ASP A 237 9.04 -5.44 25.05
N LEU A 238 10.04 -4.96 24.31
CA LEU A 238 10.60 -5.65 23.14
C LEU A 238 11.91 -6.37 23.48
N ARG A 239 12.21 -6.61 24.76
CA ARG A 239 13.46 -7.30 25.18
C ARG A 239 13.58 -8.72 24.66
N ALA A 240 12.45 -9.40 24.48
CA ALA A 240 12.42 -10.78 23.97
C ALA A 240 12.77 -10.89 22.47
N LEU A 241 12.66 -9.77 21.74
CA LEU A 241 13.20 -9.67 20.39
C LEU A 241 14.70 -9.36 20.54
N ASP A 242 15.52 -10.42 20.53
CA ASP A 242 16.97 -10.28 20.32
C ASP A 242 17.20 -9.30 19.16
N PRO A 243 18.19 -8.39 19.23
CA PRO A 243 18.33 -7.30 18.27
C PRO A 243 18.53 -7.88 16.87
N VAL A 244 17.42 -8.05 16.14
CA VAL A 244 17.42 -8.52 14.76
C VAL A 244 18.07 -7.40 13.96
N PRO A 245 19.26 -7.63 13.37
CA PRO A 245 19.96 -6.58 12.66
C PRO A 245 19.09 -6.09 11.50
N GLY A 246 18.67 -4.81 11.56
CA GLY A 246 17.89 -4.12 10.53
C GLY A 246 16.36 -4.23 10.65
N LEU A 247 15.82 -4.73 11.78
CA LEU A 247 14.41 -4.52 12.14
C LEU A 247 14.19 -3.07 12.59
N LEU A 248 13.47 -2.29 11.79
CA LEU A 248 13.11 -0.90 12.08
C LEU A 248 11.60 -0.80 12.23
N ILE A 249 11.15 -0.43 13.43
CA ILE A 249 9.73 -0.25 13.75
C ILE A 249 9.51 1.25 13.95
N HIS A 250 8.68 1.86 13.11
CA HIS A 250 8.32 3.27 13.18
C HIS A 250 6.84 3.41 13.55
N LEU A 251 6.55 4.22 14.58
CA LEU A 251 5.21 4.62 14.98
C LEU A 251 4.97 6.08 14.61
N HIS A 252 4.13 6.30 13.61
CA HIS A 252 3.70 7.62 13.16
C HIS A 252 2.41 8.02 13.90
N PHE A 253 2.43 9.11 14.66
CA PHE A 253 1.26 9.64 15.38
C PHE A 253 0.72 10.90 14.69
N ARG A 254 -0.54 10.87 14.24
CA ARG A 254 -1.17 11.99 13.51
C ARG A 254 -2.61 12.25 13.96
N PRO A 255 -3.03 13.51 14.26
CA PRO A 255 -2.19 14.66 14.54
C PRO A 255 -1.68 14.64 16.01
N LEU A 256 -0.36 14.71 16.21
CA LEU A 256 0.28 14.88 17.51
C LEU A 256 1.46 15.86 17.42
N ALA A 257 1.38 16.99 18.12
CA ALA A 257 2.47 17.96 18.20
C ALA A 257 3.63 17.44 19.07
N PRO A 258 4.90 17.69 18.70
CA PRO A 258 6.06 17.27 19.51
C PRO A 258 6.05 17.80 20.95
N ARG A 259 5.43 18.96 21.18
CA ARG A 259 5.28 19.58 22.51
C ARG A 259 4.36 18.81 23.47
N ALA A 260 3.52 17.92 22.94
CA ALA A 260 2.62 17.09 23.74
C ALA A 260 3.34 15.91 24.40
N VAL A 261 4.55 15.56 23.94
CA VAL A 261 5.31 14.42 24.46
C VAL A 261 5.89 14.78 25.83
N GLU A 262 5.50 14.02 26.86
CA GLU A 262 5.98 14.19 28.23
C GLU A 262 7.21 13.32 28.49
N LEU A 263 7.20 12.10 27.94
CA LEU A 263 8.27 11.12 28.15
C LEU A 263 8.41 10.22 26.92
N ALA A 264 9.62 10.06 26.42
CA ALA A 264 9.95 9.06 25.42
C ALA A 264 11.28 8.40 25.77
N LYS A 265 11.30 7.06 25.82
CA LYS A 265 12.50 6.24 26.07
C LYS A 265 12.43 5.01 25.15
N PRO A 266 13.54 4.60 24.51
CA PRO A 266 14.91 5.09 24.71
C PRO A 266 15.27 6.29 23.83
N LEU A 267 14.62 6.42 22.67
CA LEU A 267 14.86 7.47 21.69
C LEU A 267 13.74 8.52 21.75
N MET A 268 14.12 9.80 21.64
CA MET A 268 13.16 10.88 21.47
C MET A 268 12.55 10.81 20.07
N PRO A 269 11.24 11.04 19.93
CA PRO A 269 10.57 11.04 18.65
C PRO A 269 11.03 12.22 17.78
N GLU A 270 11.04 11.99 16.47
CA GLU A 270 11.39 13.00 15.46
C GLU A 270 10.11 13.68 14.94
N ALA A 271 10.18 15.00 14.74
CA ALA A 271 9.05 15.76 14.24
C ALA A 271 9.04 15.70 12.71
N GLU A 272 8.06 15.02 12.12
CA GLU A 272 7.86 14.99 10.66
C GLU A 272 7.20 16.29 10.19
N SER A 273 6.32 16.86 11.00
CA SER A 273 5.64 18.13 10.72
C SER A 273 5.33 18.90 12.02
N ALA A 274 4.66 20.05 11.91
CA ALA A 274 4.22 20.83 13.09
C ALA A 274 3.25 20.04 13.99
N ASN A 275 2.56 19.03 13.47
CA ASN A 275 1.54 18.28 14.17
C ASN A 275 1.61 16.77 13.88
N ASP A 276 2.73 16.27 13.36
CA ASP A 276 2.96 14.86 13.08
C ASP A 276 4.30 14.44 13.69
N LEU A 277 4.32 13.23 14.24
CA LEU A 277 5.42 12.74 15.04
C LEU A 277 5.77 11.30 14.66
N ASP A 278 7.04 11.06 14.33
CA ASP A 278 7.59 9.72 14.09
C ASP A 278 8.37 9.26 15.31
N TRP A 279 8.05 8.07 15.82
CA TRP A 279 8.76 7.47 16.93
C TRP A 279 9.29 6.09 16.56
N GLN A 280 10.61 5.97 16.53
CA GLN A 280 11.28 4.71 16.25
C GLN A 280 11.43 3.86 17.52
N LEU A 281 10.92 2.63 17.49
CA LEU A 281 11.09 1.65 18.58
C LEU A 281 12.36 0.84 18.35
N LEU A 282 13.10 0.63 19.44
CA LEU A 282 14.32 -0.17 19.42
C LEU A 282 14.02 -1.60 19.91
N PRO A 283 14.25 -2.64 19.07
CA PRO A 283 14.14 -4.03 19.51
C PRO A 283 15.22 -4.34 20.56
N GLY A 284 14.93 -5.26 21.47
CA GLY A 284 15.82 -5.60 22.59
C GLY A 284 15.73 -4.65 23.80
N GLN A 285 14.86 -3.63 23.75
CA GLN A 285 14.69 -2.65 24.83
C GLN A 285 13.22 -2.47 25.23
N VAL A 286 12.99 -1.87 26.40
CA VAL A 286 11.66 -1.42 26.83
C VAL A 286 11.42 -0.04 26.25
N ASN A 287 10.41 0.07 25.38
CA ASN A 287 10.04 1.30 24.72
C ASN A 287 8.85 1.90 25.49
N ARG A 288 9.01 3.14 26.00
CA ARG A 288 7.99 3.85 26.77
C ARG A 288 7.74 5.22 26.17
N PHE A 289 6.47 5.52 25.92
CA PHE A 289 6.03 6.75 25.30
C PHE A 289 4.79 7.28 26.02
N GLU A 290 4.87 8.54 26.46
CA GLU A 290 3.80 9.23 27.18
C GLU A 290 3.60 10.61 26.58
N PHE A 291 2.34 10.95 26.31
CA PHE A 291 1.97 12.29 25.87
C PHE A 291 0.68 12.77 26.53
N SER A 292 0.53 14.09 26.61
CA SER A 292 -0.72 14.74 26.95
C SER A 292 -1.04 15.87 25.97
N CYS A 293 -2.28 15.89 25.46
CA CYS A 293 -2.72 16.91 24.53
C CYS A 293 -4.13 17.40 24.87
N TRP A 294 -4.40 18.65 24.49
CA TRP A 294 -5.72 19.26 24.61
C TRP A 294 -6.39 19.33 23.25
N ARG A 295 -7.63 18.84 23.18
CA ARG A 295 -8.50 18.98 22.01
C ARG A 295 -9.66 19.89 22.36
N TRP A 296 -9.64 21.09 21.79
CA TRP A 296 -10.73 22.06 21.98
C TRP A 296 -12.00 21.61 21.27
N SER A 297 -13.15 21.78 21.91
CA SER A 297 -14.44 21.50 21.30
C SER A 297 -15.02 22.78 20.70
N GLY A 298 -15.45 22.73 19.43
CA GLY A 298 -16.09 23.87 18.79
C GLY A 298 -17.37 24.32 19.52
N LEU A 299 -18.14 23.36 20.03
CA LEU A 299 -19.33 23.62 20.86
C LEU A 299 -18.99 24.27 22.19
N GLY A 300 -17.90 23.84 22.86
CA GLY A 300 -17.48 24.40 24.14
C GLY A 300 -16.93 25.82 24.01
N LEU A 301 -16.13 26.07 22.97
CA LEU A 301 -15.70 27.43 22.62
C LEU A 301 -16.90 28.31 22.24
N GLY A 302 -17.85 27.78 21.47
CA GLY A 302 -19.09 28.48 21.13
C GLY A 302 -19.92 28.84 22.37
N ALA A 303 -20.07 27.91 23.32
CA ALA A 303 -20.76 28.15 24.59
C ALA A 303 -20.05 29.21 25.45
N LEU A 304 -18.71 29.22 25.46
CA LEU A 304 -17.92 30.26 26.13
C LEU A 304 -18.15 31.62 25.49
N ALA A 305 -18.15 31.68 24.15
CA ALA A 305 -18.38 32.92 23.41
C ALA A 305 -19.79 33.48 23.63
N THR A 306 -20.82 32.63 23.61
CA THR A 306 -22.19 33.07 23.90
C THR A 306 -22.36 33.52 25.35
N ALA A 307 -21.77 32.80 26.32
CA ALA A 307 -21.75 33.22 27.72
C ALA A 307 -21.04 34.58 27.90
N PHE A 308 -19.93 34.79 27.20
CA PHE A 308 -19.21 36.07 27.21
C PHE A 308 -20.06 37.21 26.62
N LEU A 309 -20.73 36.98 25.49
CA LEU A 309 -21.63 37.97 24.88
C LEU A 309 -22.83 38.29 25.79
N LEU A 310 -23.42 37.29 26.43
CA LEU A 310 -24.51 37.47 27.40
C LEU A 310 -24.05 38.26 28.62
N ALA A 311 -22.89 37.92 29.19
CA ALA A 311 -22.32 38.64 30.32
C ALA A 311 -22.01 40.10 29.96
N THR A 312 -21.45 40.33 28.77
CA THR A 312 -21.16 41.68 28.25
C THR A 312 -22.45 42.47 28.04
N SER A 313 -23.49 41.84 27.49
CA SER A 313 -24.82 42.43 27.31
C SER A 313 -25.44 42.84 28.64
N LEU A 314 -25.44 41.94 29.64
CA LEU A 314 -25.95 42.23 30.98
C LEU A 314 -25.15 43.34 31.68
N LEU A 315 -23.84 43.38 31.50
CA LEU A 315 -22.99 44.45 32.04
C LEU A 315 -23.33 45.81 31.42
N LEU A 316 -23.56 45.84 30.10
CA LEU A 316 -24.00 47.04 29.40
C LEU A 316 -25.38 47.48 29.86
N GLN A 317 -26.36 46.56 29.95
CA GLN A 317 -27.70 46.85 30.46
C GLN A 317 -27.65 47.38 31.89
N TYR A 318 -26.84 46.76 32.76
CA TYR A 318 -26.66 47.22 34.14
C TYR A 318 -26.06 48.63 34.21
N ARG A 319 -25.09 48.94 33.34
CA ARG A 319 -24.47 50.28 33.25
C ARG A 319 -25.45 51.32 32.70
N LEU A 320 -26.25 50.95 31.69
CA LEU A 320 -27.31 51.79 31.11
C LEU A 320 -28.42 52.07 32.11
N LEU A 321 -28.86 51.06 32.87
CA LEU A 321 -29.87 51.20 33.93
C LEU A 321 -29.38 52.04 35.12
N LYS A 322 -28.07 52.11 35.35
CA LYS A 322 -27.45 52.99 36.35
C LYS A 322 -27.14 54.40 35.84
N ALA A 323 -27.30 54.68 34.54
CA ALA A 323 -27.17 56.04 34.06
C ALA A 323 -28.38 56.85 34.56
N PRO A 324 -28.20 57.94 35.31
CA PRO A 324 -29.32 58.76 35.76
C PRO A 324 -30.06 59.26 34.51
N THR A 325 -31.35 58.93 34.44
CA THR A 325 -32.25 59.36 33.37
C THR A 325 -32.57 60.83 33.58
N ASP A 326 -31.64 61.71 33.17
CA ASP A 326 -31.76 63.16 33.30
C ASP A 326 -32.49 63.75 32.07
N LEU A 327 -33.67 63.19 31.77
CA LEU A 327 -34.56 63.64 30.69
C LEU A 327 -36.01 63.78 31.17
N ASP A 328 -36.18 64.24 32.41
CA ASP A 328 -37.46 64.78 32.89
C ASP A 328 -37.31 66.30 33.12
N ARG A 329 -37.24 67.03 32.01
CA ARG A 329 -37.54 68.47 31.97
C ARG A 329 -38.47 68.76 30.81
N SER A 330 -39.76 68.62 31.09
CA SER A 330 -40.82 69.45 30.50
C SER A 330 -41.91 69.54 31.58
N PRO A 331 -42.47 70.71 31.92
CA PRO A 331 -43.33 71.42 30.98
C PRO A 331 -43.29 72.97 31.04
N ASP A 332 -43.68 73.56 29.91
CA ASP A 332 -44.44 74.81 29.71
C ASP A 332 -43.98 76.17 30.28
N SER A 333 -43.98 77.16 29.38
CA SER A 333 -44.74 78.44 29.42
C SER A 333 -43.89 79.66 29.00
N PRO A 334 -44.50 80.82 28.67
CA PRO A 334 -44.94 81.23 27.34
C PRO A 334 -44.22 82.53 26.87
N LEU A 335 -44.40 82.93 25.61
CA LEU A 335 -44.53 84.34 25.19
C LEU A 335 -45.12 84.41 23.78
#